data_AF-H5SPW5-F1
#
_entry.id   AF-H5SPW5-F1
#
_cell.length_a   1.000
_cell.length_b   1.000
_cell.length_c   1.000
_cell.angle_alpha   90.00
_cell.angle_beta   90.00
_cell.angle_gamma   90.00
#
_symmetry.space_group_name_H-M   'P 1'
#
loop_
_entity.id
_entity.type
_entity.pdbx_description
1 polymer ?
#
loop_
_entity_poly.entity_id
_entity_poly.type
_entity_poly.pdbx_seq_one_letter_code
_entity_poly.pdbx_strand_id
1 'polypeptide(L)'
;MMCLNCHAPIATHGVSAPENIELMSEEVQEGIGCDWCHSVSGVDEKSIPSLKSAPSLIKYGPFENLESPSHGISFNPLFKSSEFCKGCHEYWNKKAGILTTYSEWKESKYFAEKIQCQECHMPYVEGELVEPGVKKSLKKINIHAPPGGRSPEQLRKAAEVKIVSMRKENGKYIVEVEV
;
A
#
# COMPACT_ATOMS: atom_id res chain seq x y z
N MET A 1 19.64 7.56 -5.48
CA MET A 1 19.22 6.24 -4.97
C MET A 1 17.96 6.23 -4.09
N MET A 2 17.49 7.37 -3.57
CA MET A 2 16.31 7.44 -2.68
C MET A 2 14.98 6.97 -3.32
N CYS A 3 14.81 7.13 -4.62
CA CYS A 3 13.58 6.76 -5.32
C CYS A 3 13.34 5.23 -5.35
N LEU A 4 14.42 4.46 -5.53
CA LEU A 4 14.33 3.00 -5.62
C LEU A 4 13.86 2.37 -4.32
N ASN A 5 14.12 3.02 -3.18
CA ASN A 5 13.64 2.55 -1.90
C ASN A 5 12.11 2.47 -1.80
N CYS A 6 11.34 3.21 -2.63
CA CYS A 6 9.88 3.12 -2.66
C CYS A 6 9.33 2.52 -3.96
N HIS A 7 10.10 2.51 -5.05
CA HIS A 7 9.62 2.10 -6.38
C HIS A 7 10.18 0.76 -6.85
N ALA A 8 11.33 0.33 -6.34
CA ALA A 8 11.95 -0.97 -6.61
C ALA A 8 12.85 -1.39 -5.43
N PRO A 9 12.28 -1.51 -4.22
CA PRO A 9 13.06 -1.60 -2.98
C PRO A 9 13.88 -2.88 -2.85
N ILE A 10 13.56 -3.93 -3.62
CA ILE A 10 14.42 -5.11 -3.68
C ILE A 10 15.81 -4.80 -4.26
N ALA A 11 15.94 -3.75 -5.10
CA ALA A 11 17.22 -3.27 -5.61
C ALA A 11 18.11 -2.64 -4.53
N THR A 12 17.53 -2.24 -3.40
CA THR A 12 18.24 -1.57 -2.29
C THR A 12 18.25 -2.43 -1.02
N HIS A 13 17.70 -3.64 -1.08
CA HIS A 13 17.72 -4.62 0.00
C HIS A 13 19.07 -5.34 0.06
N GLY A 14 19.88 -5.03 1.07
CA GLY A 14 21.07 -5.81 1.44
C GLY A 14 22.27 -5.67 0.51
N VAL A 15 22.18 -4.92 -0.59
CA VAL A 15 23.29 -4.65 -1.52
C VAL A 15 23.20 -3.22 -2.03
N SER A 16 24.35 -2.61 -2.32
CA SER A 16 24.44 -1.33 -3.04
C SER A 16 23.59 -1.41 -4.31
N ALA A 17 22.65 -0.48 -4.46
CA ALA A 17 21.80 -0.46 -5.63
C ALA A 17 22.63 -0.39 -6.93
N PRO A 18 22.23 -1.12 -7.98
CA PRO A 18 23.00 -1.21 -9.20
C PRO A 18 23.23 0.18 -9.80
N GLU A 19 24.46 0.45 -10.24
CA GLU A 19 24.82 1.72 -10.87
C GLU A 19 24.07 1.95 -12.20
N ASN A 20 23.62 0.87 -12.84
CA ASN A 20 22.82 0.92 -14.06
C ASN A 20 21.47 0.21 -13.89
N ILE A 21 20.39 0.98 -14.01
CA ILE A 21 18.99 0.52 -13.96
C ILE A 21 18.65 -0.41 -15.13
N GLU A 22 19.33 -0.28 -16.28
CA GLU A 22 19.10 -1.11 -17.48
C GLU A 22 19.63 -2.55 -17.33
N LEU A 23 20.45 -2.80 -16.30
CA LEU A 23 20.98 -4.13 -15.97
C LEU A 23 20.20 -4.78 -14.80
N MET A 24 19.05 -4.22 -14.44
CA MET A 24 18.23 -4.73 -13.34
C MET A 24 17.62 -6.09 -13.70
N SER A 25 17.76 -7.04 -12.77
CA SER A 25 17.17 -8.36 -12.90
C SER A 25 15.63 -8.28 -12.97
N GLU A 26 14.99 -9.35 -13.45
CA GLU A 26 13.53 -9.40 -13.59
C GLU A 26 12.82 -9.13 -12.25
N GLU A 27 13.38 -9.61 -11.14
CA GLU A 27 12.83 -9.42 -9.79
C GLU A 27 12.80 -7.94 -9.38
N VAL A 28 13.78 -7.16 -9.83
CA VAL A 28 13.82 -5.72 -9.56
C VAL A 28 12.79 -4.97 -10.41
N GLN A 29 12.54 -5.44 -11.63
CA GLN A 29 11.56 -4.84 -12.55
C GLN A 29 10.12 -5.04 -12.08
N GLU A 30 9.85 -5.99 -11.18
CA GLU A 30 8.55 -6.13 -10.49
C GLU A 30 8.19 -4.91 -9.63
N GLY A 31 9.18 -4.08 -9.28
CA GLY A 31 9.00 -2.91 -8.44
C GLY A 31 8.63 -3.31 -7.00
N ILE A 32 7.35 -3.17 -6.65
CA ILE A 32 6.80 -3.55 -5.33
C ILE A 32 6.24 -4.98 -5.44
N GLY A 33 7.15 -5.95 -5.45
CA GLY A 33 6.83 -7.37 -5.59
C GLY A 33 6.40 -8.06 -4.28
N CYS A 34 5.92 -9.30 -4.44
CA CYS A 34 5.44 -10.14 -3.33
C CYS A 34 6.54 -10.37 -2.28
N ASP A 35 7.75 -10.70 -2.74
CA ASP A 35 8.88 -11.01 -1.88
C ASP A 35 9.25 -9.82 -0.98
N TRP A 36 9.25 -8.62 -1.54
CA TRP A 36 9.56 -7.42 -0.79
C TRP A 36 8.53 -7.16 0.32
N CYS A 37 7.25 -7.03 -0.05
CA CYS A 37 6.17 -6.74 0.88
C CYS A 37 6.16 -7.75 2.02
N HIS A 38 6.25 -9.05 1.69
CA HIS A 38 6.23 -10.13 2.65
C HIS A 38 7.58 -10.39 3.35
N SER A 39 8.63 -9.62 3.06
CA SER A 39 9.89 -9.62 3.82
C SER A 39 9.99 -8.45 4.80
N VAL A 40 9.00 -7.54 4.84
CA VAL A 40 8.95 -6.44 5.81
C VAL A 40 8.70 -7.03 7.22
N SER A 41 9.69 -6.83 8.08
CA SER A 41 9.71 -7.33 9.46
C SER A 41 9.29 -6.27 10.49
N GLY A 42 9.35 -4.99 10.14
CA GLY A 42 9.01 -3.91 11.05
C GLY A 42 9.14 -2.52 10.45
N VAL A 43 9.11 -1.51 11.31
CA VAL A 43 9.28 -0.09 10.98
C VAL A 43 10.70 0.34 11.38
N ASP A 44 11.34 1.15 10.54
CA ASP A 44 12.59 1.85 10.90
C ASP A 44 12.43 3.32 10.56
N GLU A 45 12.16 4.14 11.57
CA GLU A 45 11.92 5.58 11.40
C GLU A 45 13.14 6.37 10.91
N LYS A 46 14.33 5.77 10.94
CA LYS A 46 15.56 6.38 10.43
C LYS A 46 15.78 6.13 8.94
N SER A 47 14.97 5.26 8.34
CA SER A 47 15.06 4.85 6.94
C SER A 47 13.98 5.52 6.09
N ILE A 48 14.23 5.59 4.77
CA ILE A 48 13.27 6.08 3.77
C ILE A 48 13.21 5.01 2.67
N PRO A 49 12.10 4.26 2.52
CA PRO A 49 10.87 4.29 3.31
C PRO A 49 11.13 3.85 4.75
N SER A 50 10.24 4.21 5.68
CA SER A 50 10.40 3.89 7.11
C SER A 50 10.11 2.42 7.45
N LEU A 51 10.67 1.48 6.71
CA LEU A 51 10.42 0.04 6.82
C LEU A 51 11.72 -0.74 6.97
N LYS A 52 11.67 -1.76 7.83
CA LYS A 52 12.76 -2.72 8.02
C LYS A 52 12.38 -4.04 7.38
N SER A 53 13.17 -4.48 6.41
CA SER A 53 13.05 -5.81 5.81
C SER A 53 14.02 -6.82 6.39
N ALA A 54 13.65 -8.09 6.31
CA ALA A 54 14.47 -9.23 6.65
C ALA A 54 14.34 -10.29 5.54
N PRO A 55 15.05 -10.13 4.41
CA PRO A 55 15.02 -11.09 3.31
C PRO A 55 15.41 -12.47 3.81
N SER A 56 14.50 -13.44 3.67
CA SER A 56 14.68 -14.82 4.10
C SER A 56 13.60 -15.72 3.48
N LEU A 57 13.68 -17.02 3.77
CA LEU A 57 12.60 -17.98 3.49
C LEU A 57 11.45 -17.89 4.51
N ILE A 58 11.40 -16.87 5.38
CA ILE A 58 10.25 -16.58 6.25
C ILE A 58 9.51 -15.38 5.67
N LYS A 59 8.21 -15.57 5.41
CA LYS A 59 7.32 -14.54 4.89
C LYS A 59 6.34 -14.06 5.96
N TYR A 60 6.24 -12.76 6.13
CA TYR A 60 5.39 -12.12 7.12
C TYR A 60 3.99 -11.86 6.58
N GLY A 61 2.97 -11.93 7.42
CA GLY A 61 1.60 -11.63 7.00
C GLY A 61 0.63 -11.40 8.15
N PRO A 62 -0.64 -11.07 7.85
CA PRO A 62 -1.62 -10.68 8.86
C PRO A 62 -2.28 -11.88 9.57
N PHE A 63 -2.02 -13.10 9.15
CA PHE A 63 -2.70 -14.28 9.69
C PHE A 63 -1.81 -15.06 10.65
N GLU A 64 -2.41 -15.48 11.75
CA GLU A 64 -1.78 -16.36 12.75
C GLU A 64 -2.02 -17.83 12.38
N ASN A 65 -1.16 -18.71 12.90
CA ASN A 65 -1.31 -20.17 12.78
C ASN A 65 -1.44 -20.69 11.34
N LEU A 66 -0.77 -20.03 10.40
CA LEU A 66 -0.60 -20.53 9.04
C LEU A 66 0.73 -21.26 8.90
N GLU A 67 0.73 -22.30 8.07
CA GLU A 67 1.96 -22.98 7.65
C GLU A 67 1.92 -23.18 6.14
N SER A 68 3.06 -23.02 5.49
CA SER A 68 3.25 -23.29 4.06
C SER A 68 4.21 -24.47 3.87
N PRO A 69 3.97 -25.34 2.87
CA PRO A 69 4.91 -26.40 2.53
C PRO A 69 6.20 -25.90 1.88
N SER A 70 6.25 -24.64 1.43
CA SER A 70 7.35 -24.12 0.60
C SER A 70 8.27 -23.12 1.31
N HIS A 71 7.76 -22.39 2.30
CA HIS A 71 8.52 -21.38 3.04
C HIS A 71 7.94 -21.19 4.44
N GLY A 72 8.73 -20.64 5.37
CA GLY A 72 8.24 -20.24 6.67
C GLY A 72 7.20 -19.12 6.56
N ILE A 73 6.24 -19.11 7.47
CA ILE A 73 5.27 -18.01 7.63
C ILE A 73 5.40 -17.49 9.05
N SER A 74 5.38 -16.18 9.22
CA SER A 74 5.35 -15.53 10.52
C SER A 74 4.25 -14.47 10.58
N PHE A 75 3.48 -14.47 11.65
CA PHE A 75 2.51 -13.42 11.89
C PHE A 75 3.21 -12.10 12.18
N ASN A 76 2.75 -11.02 11.56
CA ASN A 76 3.19 -9.67 11.88
C ASN A 76 1.99 -8.71 11.91
N PRO A 77 1.68 -8.10 13.07
CA PRO A 77 0.55 -7.19 13.19
C PRO A 77 0.68 -5.92 12.33
N LEU A 78 1.90 -5.57 11.89
CA LEU A 78 2.13 -4.45 10.98
C LEU A 78 1.32 -4.58 9.68
N PHE A 79 1.07 -5.80 9.19
CA PHE A 79 0.27 -6.04 7.99
C PHE A 79 -1.22 -5.70 8.14
N LYS A 80 -1.67 -5.43 9.38
CA LYS A 80 -3.01 -4.93 9.69
C LYS A 80 -3.05 -3.43 10.01
N SER A 81 -1.92 -2.73 9.93
CA SER A 81 -1.77 -1.32 10.31
C SER A 81 -1.44 -0.44 9.12
N SER A 82 -2.04 0.75 9.05
CA SER A 82 -1.67 1.80 8.09
C SER A 82 -0.20 2.21 8.19
N GLU A 83 0.48 1.93 9.30
CA GLU A 83 1.93 2.16 9.46
C GLU A 83 2.78 1.38 8.46
N PHE A 84 2.29 0.24 7.95
CA PHE A 84 2.95 -0.44 6.84
C PHE A 84 2.99 0.47 5.60
N CYS A 85 1.85 1.07 5.26
CA CYS A 85 1.71 1.94 4.10
C CYS A 85 2.46 3.27 4.30
N LYS A 86 2.53 3.78 5.55
CA LYS A 86 3.32 4.96 5.94
C LYS A 86 4.74 4.89 5.40
N GLY A 87 5.33 3.69 5.40
CA GLY A 87 6.67 3.42 4.88
C GLY A 87 6.96 4.22 3.61
N CYS A 88 6.10 4.05 2.59
CA CYS A 88 6.27 4.67 1.28
C CYS A 88 5.31 5.87 1.05
N HIS A 89 4.17 5.92 1.73
CA HIS A 89 3.13 6.96 1.55
C HIS A 89 3.25 8.14 2.54
N GLU A 90 4.43 8.33 3.10
CA GLU A 90 4.80 9.49 3.91
C GLU A 90 6.26 9.84 3.60
N TYR A 91 6.51 11.04 3.10
CA TYR A 91 7.86 11.51 2.80
C TYR A 91 7.97 13.02 2.89
N TRP A 92 8.91 13.47 3.73
CA TRP A 92 9.26 14.88 3.91
C TRP A 92 10.69 15.11 3.45
N ASN A 93 10.89 16.17 2.67
CA ASN A 93 12.23 16.70 2.46
C ASN A 93 12.52 17.80 3.51
N LYS A 94 13.69 18.43 3.43
CA LYS A 94 14.10 19.48 4.41
C LYS A 94 13.21 20.73 4.42
N LYS A 95 12.31 20.90 3.44
CA LYS A 95 11.51 22.11 3.21
C LYS A 95 10.01 21.88 3.27
N ALA A 96 9.53 20.70 2.86
CA ALA A 96 8.10 20.40 2.72
C ALA A 96 7.81 18.90 2.73
N GLY A 97 6.56 18.56 3.05
CA GLY A 97 5.98 17.25 2.82
C GLY A 97 5.78 17.05 1.32
N ILE A 98 6.40 16.01 0.76
CA ILE A 98 6.26 15.64 -0.65
C ILE A 98 5.12 14.61 -0.80
N LEU A 99 5.00 13.70 0.18
CA LEU A 99 3.88 12.78 0.33
C LEU A 99 3.42 12.88 1.77
N THR A 100 2.16 13.24 2.00
CA THR A 100 1.59 13.51 3.33
C THR A 100 0.38 12.63 3.64
N THR A 101 0.14 11.60 2.84
CA THR A 101 -1.08 10.78 2.89
C THR A 101 -1.30 10.14 4.25
N TYR A 102 -0.25 9.61 4.91
CA TYR A 102 -0.40 9.03 6.24
C TYR A 102 -0.76 10.09 7.30
N SER A 103 -0.16 11.29 7.23
CA SER A 103 -0.49 12.41 8.10
C SER A 103 -1.90 12.94 7.88
N GLU A 104 -2.33 13.10 6.62
CA GLU A 104 -3.71 13.43 6.26
C GLU A 104 -4.70 12.36 6.75
N TRP A 105 -4.35 11.08 6.61
CA TRP A 105 -5.18 9.98 7.15
C TRP A 105 -5.35 10.10 8.66
N LYS A 106 -4.27 10.38 9.42
CA LYS A 106 -4.33 10.57 10.89
C LYS A 106 -5.25 11.72 11.29
N GLU A 107 -5.36 12.75 10.46
CA GLU A 107 -6.22 13.91 10.70
C GLU A 107 -7.67 13.69 10.21
N SER A 108 -7.91 12.60 9.47
CA SER A 108 -9.22 12.30 8.88
C SER A 108 -10.16 11.57 9.85
N LYS A 109 -11.45 11.55 9.49
CA LYS A 109 -12.46 10.72 10.17
C LYS A 109 -12.10 9.23 10.17
N TYR A 110 -11.39 8.75 9.15
CA TYR A 110 -11.05 7.33 9.02
C TYR A 110 -10.11 6.88 10.14
N PHE A 111 -9.15 7.73 10.54
CA PHE A 111 -8.30 7.45 11.70
C PHE A 111 -9.11 7.43 13.00
N ALA A 112 -10.02 8.40 13.18
CA ALA A 112 -10.89 8.45 14.36
C ALA A 112 -11.79 7.20 14.47
N GLU A 113 -12.26 6.69 13.34
CA GLU A 113 -13.03 5.45 13.20
C GLU A 113 -12.15 4.19 13.19
N LYS A 114 -10.82 4.35 13.28
CA LYS A 114 -9.80 3.28 13.25
C LYS A 114 -9.75 2.46 11.96
N ILE A 115 -10.30 2.99 10.87
CA ILE A 115 -10.27 2.37 9.54
C ILE A 115 -8.86 2.47 8.96
N GLN A 116 -8.24 1.32 8.73
CA GLN A 116 -6.89 1.18 8.20
C GLN A 116 -6.88 1.23 6.67
N CYS A 117 -5.72 1.58 6.09
CA CYS A 117 -5.53 1.64 4.64
C CYS A 117 -5.97 0.34 3.94
N GLN A 118 -5.63 -0.81 4.52
CA GLN A 118 -5.93 -2.13 4.00
C GLN A 118 -7.43 -2.41 3.92
N GLU A 119 -8.26 -1.80 4.76
CA GLU A 119 -9.71 -2.07 4.76
C GLU A 119 -10.38 -1.56 3.48
N CYS A 120 -9.91 -0.42 2.96
CA CYS A 120 -10.42 0.17 1.71
C CYS A 120 -9.61 -0.26 0.48
N HIS A 121 -8.27 -0.33 0.60
CA HIS A 121 -7.39 -0.59 -0.55
C HIS A 121 -7.05 -2.07 -0.72
N MET A 122 -7.16 -2.90 0.32
CA MET A 122 -6.93 -4.34 0.23
C MET A 122 -8.08 -5.11 0.90
N PRO A 123 -9.36 -4.81 0.55
CA PRO A 123 -10.49 -5.45 1.20
C PRO A 123 -10.43 -6.97 1.03
N TYR A 124 -11.10 -7.67 1.94
CA TYR A 124 -11.21 -9.10 1.83
C TYR A 124 -12.08 -9.51 0.64
N VAL A 125 -11.60 -10.47 -0.14
CA VAL A 125 -12.31 -11.14 -1.22
C VAL A 125 -12.29 -12.64 -1.01
N GLU A 126 -13.21 -13.36 -1.65
CA GLU A 126 -13.11 -14.82 -1.74
C GLU A 126 -11.90 -15.19 -2.59
N GLY A 127 -11.10 -16.12 -2.09
CA GLY A 127 -9.88 -16.55 -2.74
C GLY A 127 -9.07 -17.47 -1.85
N GLU A 128 -8.08 -18.13 -2.43
CA GLU A 128 -7.23 -19.10 -1.74
C GLU A 128 -5.81 -18.55 -1.65
N LEU A 129 -5.15 -18.77 -0.51
CA LEU A 129 -3.78 -18.28 -0.28
C LEU A 129 -2.74 -19.06 -1.09
N VAL A 130 -3.07 -20.29 -1.44
CA VAL A 130 -2.25 -21.22 -2.20
C VAL A 130 -3.19 -22.12 -2.99
N GLU A 131 -2.71 -22.65 -4.11
CA GLU A 131 -3.45 -23.59 -4.94
C GLU A 131 -4.04 -24.74 -4.08
N PRO A 132 -5.33 -25.10 -4.24
CA PRO A 132 -5.98 -26.15 -3.46
C PRO A 132 -5.27 -27.50 -3.45
N GLY A 133 -4.64 -27.84 -4.59
CA GLY A 133 -3.88 -29.07 -4.74
C GLY A 133 -2.63 -29.13 -3.86
N VAL A 134 -2.11 -27.97 -3.42
CA VAL A 134 -0.94 -27.87 -2.56
C VAL A 134 -1.34 -27.92 -1.09
N LYS A 135 -2.26 -27.05 -0.65
CA LYS A 135 -2.79 -27.06 0.72
C LYS A 135 -4.12 -26.33 0.80
N LYS A 136 -5.12 -26.94 1.43
CA LYS A 136 -6.38 -26.26 1.74
C LYS A 136 -6.10 -25.11 2.72
N SER A 137 -6.50 -23.90 2.34
CA SER A 137 -6.22 -22.67 3.08
C SER A 137 -7.50 -21.88 3.38
N LEU A 138 -7.34 -20.72 4.02
CA LEU A 138 -8.43 -19.77 4.22
C LEU A 138 -9.02 -19.37 2.87
N LYS A 139 -10.37 -19.32 2.79
CA LYS A 139 -11.10 -18.91 1.58
C LYS A 139 -11.31 -17.39 1.48
N LYS A 140 -10.62 -16.62 2.31
CA LYS A 140 -10.77 -15.18 2.42
C LYS A 140 -9.38 -14.55 2.47
N ILE A 141 -9.07 -13.75 1.46
CA ILE A 141 -7.76 -13.12 1.27
C ILE A 141 -7.93 -11.62 1.08
N ASN A 142 -6.94 -10.83 1.45
CA ASN A 142 -6.89 -9.42 1.08
C ASN A 142 -6.57 -9.32 -0.42
N ILE A 143 -7.30 -8.51 -1.17
CA ILE A 143 -6.99 -8.28 -2.59
C ILE A 143 -5.65 -7.55 -2.73
N HIS A 144 -4.73 -8.11 -3.53
CA HIS A 144 -3.40 -7.54 -3.80
C HIS A 144 -3.39 -6.73 -5.11
N ALA A 145 -4.48 -6.01 -5.36
CA ALA A 145 -4.63 -5.10 -6.49
C ALA A 145 -5.21 -3.77 -5.98
N PRO A 146 -4.45 -3.03 -5.14
CA PRO A 146 -5.00 -1.88 -4.45
C PRO A 146 -5.39 -0.79 -5.44
N PRO A 147 -6.67 -0.40 -5.48
CA PRO A 147 -7.13 0.63 -6.41
C PRO A 147 -6.58 1.99 -5.99
N GLY A 148 -6.36 2.86 -6.98
CA GLY A 148 -5.83 4.21 -6.75
C GLY A 148 -6.21 5.16 -7.89
N GLY A 149 -5.44 6.23 -8.07
CA GLY A 149 -5.73 7.30 -9.04
C GLY A 149 -5.74 6.87 -10.52
N ARG A 150 -5.32 5.65 -10.84
CA ARG A 150 -5.38 5.07 -12.19
C ARG A 150 -6.61 4.20 -12.44
N SER A 151 -7.48 4.01 -11.44
CA SER A 151 -8.76 3.29 -11.60
C SER A 151 -9.91 4.30 -11.69
N PRO A 152 -10.57 4.43 -12.86
CA PRO A 152 -11.76 5.26 -13.00
C PRO A 152 -12.88 4.86 -12.02
N GLU A 153 -13.01 3.57 -11.73
CA GLU A 153 -13.99 3.04 -10.79
C GLU A 153 -13.74 3.53 -9.37
N GLN A 154 -12.47 3.57 -8.95
CA GLN A 154 -12.08 4.10 -7.65
C GLN A 154 -12.31 5.61 -7.58
N LEU A 155 -11.93 6.35 -8.63
CA LEU A 155 -12.12 7.80 -8.69
C LEU A 155 -13.59 8.20 -8.57
N ARG A 156 -14.50 7.45 -9.21
CA ARG A 156 -15.95 7.68 -9.09
C ARG A 156 -16.51 7.42 -7.68
N LYS A 157 -15.80 6.67 -6.83
CA LYS A 157 -16.18 6.39 -5.44
C LYS A 157 -15.47 7.27 -4.41
N ALA A 158 -14.51 8.09 -4.84
CA ALA A 158 -13.65 8.84 -3.93
C ALA A 158 -14.35 10.04 -3.28
N ALA A 159 -15.34 10.64 -3.96
CA ALA A 159 -16.15 11.74 -3.45
C ALA A 159 -17.56 11.69 -4.05
N GLU A 160 -18.54 12.16 -3.30
CA GLU A 160 -19.90 12.38 -3.81
C GLU A 160 -20.07 13.87 -4.09
N VAL A 161 -20.38 14.24 -5.33
CA VAL A 161 -20.59 15.65 -5.71
C VAL A 161 -22.03 15.83 -6.17
N LYS A 162 -22.76 16.75 -5.54
CA LYS A 162 -24.17 17.04 -5.83
C LYS A 162 -24.34 18.48 -6.27
N ILE A 163 -25.14 18.71 -7.32
CA ILE A 163 -25.61 20.05 -7.65
C ILE A 163 -26.78 20.36 -6.73
N VAL A 164 -26.59 21.37 -5.87
CA VAL A 164 -27.60 21.81 -4.89
C VAL A 164 -28.58 22.78 -5.54
N SER A 165 -28.06 23.72 -6.33
CA SER A 165 -28.87 24.69 -7.04
C SER A 165 -28.20 25.13 -8.35
N MET A 166 -29.03 25.53 -9.32
CA MET A 166 -28.56 26.12 -10.58
C MET A 166 -29.48 27.28 -10.94
N ARG A 167 -28.89 28.47 -11.12
CA ARG A 167 -29.64 29.67 -11.55
C ARG A 167 -28.93 30.40 -12.68
N LYS A 168 -29.70 31.13 -13.48
CA LYS A 168 -29.19 31.92 -14.60
C LYS A 168 -29.26 33.42 -14.25
N GLU A 169 -28.12 34.09 -14.22
CA GLU A 169 -28.01 35.53 -13.94
C GLU A 169 -27.11 36.18 -14.99
N ASN A 170 -27.61 37.26 -15.62
CA ASN A 170 -26.85 38.05 -16.62
C ASN A 170 -26.20 37.18 -17.73
N GLY A 171 -26.90 36.14 -18.18
CA GLY A 171 -26.41 35.22 -19.21
C GLY A 171 -25.43 34.14 -18.72
N LYS A 172 -25.09 34.09 -17.43
CA LYS A 172 -24.21 33.07 -16.81
C LYS A 172 -25.03 32.09 -15.98
N TYR A 173 -24.57 30.83 -15.91
CA TYR A 173 -25.07 29.86 -14.95
C TYR A 173 -24.24 29.93 -13.66
N ILE A 174 -24.91 30.09 -12.53
CA ILE A 174 -24.32 29.95 -11.20
C ILE A 174 -24.80 28.62 -10.65
N VAL A 175 -23.83 27.73 -10.39
CA VAL A 175 -24.07 26.37 -9.89
C VAL A 175 -23.48 26.27 -8.50
N GLU A 176 -24.29 25.84 -7.54
CA GLU A 176 -23.85 25.53 -6.19
C GLU A 176 -23.67 24.02 -6.07
N VAL A 177 -22.51 23.60 -5.56
CA VAL A 177 -22.15 22.19 -5.42
C VAL A 177 -21.83 21.85 -3.97
N GLU A 178 -22.33 20.71 -3.52
CA GLU A 178 -21.97 20.06 -2.27
C GLU A 178 -21.02 18.91 -2.61
N VAL A 179 -19.95 18.78 -1.81
CA VAL A 179 -18.88 17.78 -1.96
C VAL A 179 -18.69 17.08 -0.62
#